data_AF-A0A2A2KIQ3-F1
#
_entry.id   AF-A0A2A2KIQ3-F1
#
_cell.length_a   1.000
_cell.length_b   1.000
_cell.length_c   1.000
_cell.angle_alpha   90.00
_cell.angle_beta   90.00
_cell.angle_gamma   90.00
#
_symmetry.space_group_name_H-M   'P 1'
#
loop_
_entity.id
_entity.type
_entity.pdbx_description
1 polymer ?
#
loop_
_entity_poly.entity_id
_entity_poly.type
_entity_poly.pdbx_seq_one_letter_code
_entity_poly.pdbx_strand_id
1 'polypeptide(L)'
;MLAFAEVLPRLRKQLDAHLACPGLGREKVMALVISLLDTTLIRIGNRQYLRQNRSYGLTTLDTRHVQVKGSRIRFQFRGKRGVEHNVTLTDRRLAGLVKRCMELPGQALFQYLDEQGQRHGIGPVAPRPKKATTSNPQANRIMPHGCA
;
A
#
# COMPACT_ATOMS: atom_id res chain seq x y z
N MET A 1 1.06 -26.29 18.35
CA MET A 1 1.64 -25.83 17.07
C MET A 1 0.97 -26.48 15.85
N LEU A 2 0.48 -27.72 15.93
CA LEU A 2 -0.27 -28.42 14.86
C LEU A 2 -1.53 -27.69 14.38
N ALA A 3 -2.35 -27.15 15.29
CA ALA A 3 -3.56 -26.41 14.95
C ALA A 3 -3.31 -25.17 14.04
N PHE A 4 -2.14 -24.54 14.12
CA PHE A 4 -1.78 -23.45 13.20
C PHE A 4 -1.44 -23.98 11.80
N ALA A 5 -0.68 -25.08 11.74
CA ALA A 5 -0.29 -25.72 10.48
C ALA A 5 -1.51 -26.22 9.68
N GLU A 6 -2.54 -26.72 10.36
CA GLU A 6 -3.79 -27.19 9.74
C GLU A 6 -4.62 -26.05 9.10
N VAL A 7 -4.48 -24.82 9.59
CA VAL A 7 -5.23 -23.66 9.09
C VAL A 7 -4.53 -23.00 7.89
N LEU A 8 -3.21 -23.13 7.76
CA LEU A 8 -2.43 -22.50 6.68
C LEU A 8 -2.93 -22.82 5.26
N PRO A 9 -3.30 -24.07 4.90
CA PRO A 9 -3.84 -24.36 3.58
C PRO A 9 -5.16 -23.64 3.31
N ARG A 10 -6.04 -23.53 4.31
CA ARG A 10 -7.32 -22.82 4.19
C ARG A 10 -7.09 -21.32 4.02
N LEU A 11 -6.19 -20.76 4.82
CA LEU A 11 -5.80 -19.35 4.70
C LEU A 11 -5.22 -19.03 3.32
N ARG A 12 -4.29 -19.85 2.81
CA ARG A 12 -3.69 -19.65 1.48
C ARG A 12 -4.74 -19.66 0.37
N LYS A 13 -5.71 -20.57 0.42
CA LYS A 13 -6.85 -20.58 -0.53
C LYS A 13 -7.68 -19.30 -0.47
N GLN A 14 -7.93 -18.75 0.73
CA GLN A 14 -8.65 -17.48 0.88
C GLN A 14 -7.84 -16.30 0.35
N LEU A 15 -6.53 -16.27 0.61
CA LEU A 15 -5.63 -15.25 0.07
C LEU A 15 -5.65 -15.28 -1.46
N ASP A 16 -5.58 -16.48 -2.06
CA ASP A 16 -5.65 -16.65 -3.51
C ASP A 16 -6.95 -16.13 -4.12
N ALA A 17 -8.08 -16.38 -3.46
CA ALA A 17 -9.37 -15.83 -3.88
C ALA A 17 -9.37 -14.29 -3.84
N HIS A 18 -8.91 -13.68 -2.75
CA HIS A 18 -8.83 -12.22 -2.64
C HIS A 18 -7.86 -11.59 -3.63
N LEU A 19 -6.72 -12.23 -3.91
CA LEU A 19 -5.77 -11.78 -4.91
C LEU A 19 -6.36 -11.84 -6.34
N ALA A 20 -7.36 -12.69 -6.58
CA ALA A 20 -8.02 -12.87 -7.88
C ALA A 20 -9.13 -11.83 -8.12
N CYS A 21 -9.69 -11.23 -7.07
CA CYS A 21 -10.72 -10.20 -7.19
C CYS A 21 -10.27 -9.03 -8.09
N PRO A 22 -11.16 -8.40 -8.87
CA PRO A 22 -10.83 -7.22 -9.66
C PRO A 22 -10.48 -6.02 -8.77
N GLY A 23 -9.94 -4.96 -9.39
CA GLY A 23 -9.61 -3.73 -8.66
C GLY A 23 -8.44 -3.86 -7.69
N LEU A 24 -8.33 -2.90 -6.77
CA LEU A 24 -7.30 -2.79 -5.74
C LEU A 24 -7.93 -2.48 -4.37
N GLY A 25 -8.99 -3.23 -4.04
CA GLY A 25 -9.75 -3.10 -2.80
C GLY A 25 -8.99 -3.56 -1.57
N ARG A 26 -9.54 -3.26 -0.39
CA ARG A 26 -8.90 -3.49 0.91
C ARG A 26 -8.45 -4.93 1.11
N GLU A 27 -9.32 -5.89 0.84
CA GLU A 27 -9.12 -7.34 1.03
C GLU A 27 -7.98 -7.84 0.14
N LYS A 28 -7.92 -7.34 -1.10
CA LYS A 28 -6.89 -7.71 -2.07
C LYS A 28 -5.52 -7.20 -1.66
N VAL A 29 -5.43 -5.95 -1.20
CA VAL A 29 -4.15 -5.39 -0.74
C VAL A 29 -3.73 -6.03 0.58
N MET A 30 -4.67 -6.35 1.48
CA MET A 30 -4.36 -7.15 2.68
C MET A 30 -3.84 -8.55 2.31
N ALA A 31 -4.48 -9.22 1.35
CA ALA A 31 -4.03 -10.53 0.89
C ALA A 31 -2.62 -10.46 0.25
N LEU A 32 -2.32 -9.39 -0.48
CA LEU A 32 -0.99 -9.12 -1.02
C LEU A 32 0.05 -8.97 0.09
N VAL A 33 -0.25 -8.15 1.11
CA VAL A 33 0.65 -7.95 2.25
C VAL A 33 0.91 -9.28 2.97
N ILE A 34 -0.14 -10.07 3.26
CA ILE A 34 0.02 -11.35 3.94
C ILE A 34 0.83 -12.34 3.10
N SER A 35 0.59 -12.38 1.78
CA SER A 35 1.36 -13.25 0.87
C SER A 35 2.83 -12.85 0.79
N LEU A 36 3.13 -11.55 0.83
CA LEU A 36 4.50 -11.05 0.91
C LEU A 36 5.15 -11.37 2.27
N LEU A 37 4.42 -11.36 3.37
CA LEU A 37 4.94 -11.79 4.68
C LEU A 37 5.36 -13.27 4.65
N ASP A 38 4.51 -14.14 4.11
CA ASP A 38 4.76 -15.58 4.03
C ASP A 38 5.98 -15.90 3.16
N THR A 39 6.20 -15.13 2.09
CA THR A 39 7.27 -15.39 1.09
C THR A 39 8.59 -14.68 1.35
N THR A 40 8.58 -13.49 1.96
CA THR A 40 9.78 -12.64 2.09
C THR A 40 10.36 -12.62 3.50
N LEU A 41 9.61 -13.09 4.51
CA LEU A 41 9.94 -12.99 5.95
C LEU A 41 10.24 -11.56 6.43
N ILE A 42 9.86 -10.54 5.64
CA ILE A 42 9.94 -9.14 6.05
C ILE A 42 8.96 -8.94 7.20
N ARG A 43 9.39 -8.26 8.27
CA ARG A 43 8.50 -7.95 9.39
C ARG A 43 7.46 -6.93 8.94
N ILE A 44 6.23 -7.06 9.46
CA ILE A 44 5.10 -6.15 9.17
C ILE A 44 5.49 -4.67 9.35
N GLY A 45 6.29 -4.36 10.37
CA GLY A 45 6.60 -2.99 10.76
C GLY A 45 5.43 -2.33 11.49
N ASN A 46 5.73 -1.41 12.41
CA ASN A 46 4.70 -0.60 13.08
C ASN A 46 5.11 0.88 12.95
N ARG A 47 4.17 1.72 12.51
CA ARG A 47 4.40 3.16 12.24
C ARG A 47 4.90 3.93 13.46
N GLN A 48 4.60 3.48 14.68
CA GLN A 48 5.14 4.08 15.90
C GLN A 48 6.68 4.02 15.93
N TYR A 49 7.26 2.94 15.39
CA TYR A 49 8.72 2.78 15.29
C TYR A 49 9.33 3.47 14.07
N LEU A 50 8.55 3.77 13.03
CA LEU A 50 9.03 4.54 11.88
C LEU A 50 9.47 5.95 12.31
N ARG A 51 8.67 6.62 13.14
CA ARG A 51 8.95 7.99 13.61
C ARG A 51 10.13 8.07 14.56
N GLN A 52 10.30 7.08 15.44
CA GLN A 52 11.34 7.10 16.47
C GLN A 52 12.69 6.60 15.96
N ASN A 53 12.71 5.56 15.10
CA ASN A 53 13.94 4.85 14.74
C ASN A 53 14.27 4.88 13.25
N ARG A 54 13.49 5.60 12.42
CA ARG A 54 13.62 5.61 10.94
C ARG A 54 13.73 4.20 10.35
N SER A 55 13.03 3.24 10.96
CA SER A 55 13.07 1.82 10.61
C SER A 55 11.80 1.46 9.86
N TYR A 56 11.94 0.82 8.71
CA TYR A 56 10.84 0.38 7.86
C TYR A 56 10.51 -1.10 8.10
N GLY A 57 9.23 -1.45 7.95
CA GLY A 57 8.77 -2.82 7.73
C GLY A 57 7.73 -2.84 6.61
N LEU A 58 7.22 -4.03 6.27
CA LEU A 58 6.43 -4.27 5.06
C LEU A 58 5.29 -3.24 4.87
N THR A 59 4.45 -3.06 5.88
CA THR A 59 3.29 -2.14 5.82
C THR A 59 3.66 -0.66 5.80
N THR A 60 4.92 -0.33 6.12
CA THR A 60 5.41 1.05 6.14
C THR A 60 6.37 1.36 5.00
N LEU A 61 6.56 0.44 4.04
CA LEU A 61 7.42 0.68 2.90
C LEU A 61 6.84 1.78 2.01
N ASP A 62 7.71 2.69 1.58
CA ASP A 62 7.44 3.60 0.46
C ASP A 62 7.79 2.96 -0.89
N THR A 63 7.21 3.51 -1.98
CA THR A 63 7.45 3.07 -3.36
C THR A 63 8.93 3.08 -3.75
N ARG A 64 9.72 4.03 -3.24
CA ARG A 64 11.18 4.11 -3.48
C ARG A 64 11.97 2.90 -2.97
N HIS A 65 11.44 2.15 -2.01
CA HIS A 65 12.09 0.97 -1.45
C HIS A 65 11.88 -0.27 -2.32
N VAL A 66 11.14 -0.17 -3.42
CA VAL A 66 10.75 -1.32 -4.25
C VAL A 66 11.09 -1.08 -5.70
N GLN A 67 11.66 -2.12 -6.32
CA GLN A 67 11.86 -2.20 -7.75
C GLN A 67 11.18 -3.44 -8.29
N VAL A 68 10.40 -3.27 -9.36
CA VAL A 68 9.74 -4.38 -10.06
C VAL A 68 10.29 -4.47 -11.49
N LYS A 69 10.77 -5.64 -11.88
CA LYS A 69 11.26 -5.95 -13.24
C LYS A 69 10.68 -7.29 -13.68
N GLY A 70 9.70 -7.25 -14.60
CA GLY A 70 8.98 -8.46 -15.02
C GLY A 70 8.28 -9.12 -13.84
N SER A 71 8.61 -10.38 -13.56
CA SER A 71 8.13 -11.13 -12.39
C SER A 71 8.98 -10.94 -11.12
N ARG A 72 10.09 -10.22 -11.19
CA ARG A 72 11.02 -10.03 -10.07
C ARG A 72 10.70 -8.75 -9.31
N ILE A 73 10.60 -8.87 -7.99
CA ILE A 73 10.41 -7.79 -7.03
C ILE A 73 11.64 -7.72 -6.16
N ARG A 74 12.22 -6.54 -5.99
CA ARG A 74 13.31 -6.29 -5.06
C ARG A 74 12.89 -5.25 -4.04
N PHE A 75 12.97 -5.62 -2.77
CA PHE A 75 12.76 -4.74 -1.62
C PHE A 75 14.11 -4.34 -1.07
N GLN A 76 14.38 -3.03 -0.98
CA GLN A 76 15.60 -2.48 -0.39
C GLN A 76 15.23 -1.36 0.59
N PHE A 77 15.49 -1.59 1.88
CA PHE A 77 15.14 -0.65 2.95
C PHE A 77 15.93 -0.89 4.23
N ARG A 78 15.98 0.15 5.07
CA ARG A 78 16.59 0.08 6.40
C ARG A 78 15.54 -0.34 7.45
N GLY A 79 15.73 -1.50 8.05
CA GLY A 79 14.85 -2.08 9.06
C GLY A 79 15.21 -1.70 10.50
N LYS A 80 14.68 -2.48 11.46
CA LYS A 80 14.91 -2.29 12.90
C LYS A 80 16.41 -2.26 13.22
N ARG A 81 16.82 -1.35 14.11
CA ARG A 81 18.22 -1.10 14.49
C ARG A 81 19.12 -0.67 13.33
N GLY A 82 18.51 -0.22 12.24
CA GLY A 82 19.24 0.30 11.11
C GLY A 82 19.86 -0.76 10.20
N VAL A 83 19.46 -2.02 10.31
CA VAL A 83 19.92 -3.12 9.46
C VAL A 83 19.38 -2.95 8.04
N GLU A 84 20.26 -3.00 7.04
CA GLU A 84 19.86 -2.97 5.64
C GLU A 84 19.23 -4.32 5.24
N HIS A 85 18.06 -4.26 4.63
CA HIS A 85 17.37 -5.41 4.03
C HIS A 85 17.40 -5.28 2.52
N ASN A 86 17.78 -6.37 1.85
CA ASN A 86 17.73 -6.51 0.40
C ASN A 86 17.14 -7.88 0.07
N VAL A 87 15.82 -7.93 -0.15
CA VAL A 87 15.08 -9.17 -0.38
C VAL A 87 14.57 -9.18 -1.82
N THR A 88 14.80 -10.28 -2.52
CA THR A 88 14.24 -10.51 -3.85
C THR A 88 13.18 -11.61 -3.77
N LEU A 89 12.05 -11.37 -4.44
CA LEU A 89 11.02 -12.37 -4.72
C LEU A 89 10.80 -12.46 -6.24
N THR A 90 10.59 -13.66 -6.76
CA THR A 90 10.13 -13.86 -8.15
C THR A 90 8.74 -14.47 -8.13
N ASP A 91 7.73 -13.66 -8.46
CA ASP A 91 6.34 -14.10 -8.58
C ASP A 91 5.62 -13.14 -9.54
N ARG A 92 5.13 -13.66 -10.67
CA ARG A 92 4.50 -12.85 -11.71
C ARG A 92 3.24 -12.14 -11.22
N ARG A 93 2.43 -12.80 -10.39
CA ARG A 93 1.16 -12.27 -9.90
C ARG A 93 1.42 -11.19 -8.87
N LEU A 94 2.27 -11.47 -7.87
CA LEU A 94 2.61 -10.50 -6.84
C LEU A 94 3.35 -9.30 -7.43
N ALA A 95 4.24 -9.51 -8.41
CA ALA A 95 4.92 -8.41 -9.10
C ALA A 95 3.94 -7.47 -9.81
N GLY A 96 2.95 -8.02 -10.51
CA GLY A 96 1.90 -7.24 -11.14
C GLY A 96 1.07 -6.43 -10.13
N LEU A 97 0.75 -7.01 -8.98
CA LEU A 97 0.00 -6.31 -7.93
C LEU A 97 0.82 -5.24 -7.23
N VAL A 98 2.07 -5.51 -6.90
CA VAL A 98 3.00 -4.53 -6.32
C VAL A 98 3.20 -3.37 -7.30
N LYS A 99 3.33 -3.64 -8.60
CA LYS A 99 3.43 -2.58 -9.61
C LYS A 99 2.20 -1.68 -9.62
N ARG A 100 0.99 -2.26 -9.57
CA ARG A 100 -0.27 -1.49 -9.47
C ARG A 100 -0.34 -0.65 -8.20
N CYS A 101 0.19 -1.16 -7.09
CA CYS A 101 0.31 -0.38 -5.86
C CYS A 101 1.28 0.81 -6.02
N MET A 102 2.40 0.65 -6.75
CA MET A 102 3.36 1.72 -7.04
C MET A 102 2.79 2.81 -7.98
N GLU A 103 1.81 2.47 -8.80
CA GLU A 103 1.12 3.42 -9.70
C GLU A 103 0.11 4.31 -8.95
N LEU A 104 -0.25 3.97 -7.71
CA LEU A 104 -1.11 4.82 -6.90
C LEU A 104 -0.34 6.07 -6.42
N PRO A 105 -0.95 7.26 -6.48
CA PRO A 105 -0.30 8.47 -6.01
C PRO A 105 -0.03 8.38 -4.49
N GLY A 106 1.13 8.89 -4.07
CA GLY A 106 1.56 8.89 -2.67
C GLY A 106 2.92 8.23 -2.46
N GLN A 107 3.45 8.33 -1.25
CA GLN A 107 4.73 7.72 -0.89
C GLN A 107 4.58 6.26 -0.47
N ALA A 108 3.52 5.95 0.28
CA ALA A 108 3.28 4.62 0.82
C ALA A 108 3.04 3.61 -0.31
N LEU A 109 3.73 2.46 -0.25
CA LEU A 109 3.60 1.39 -1.21
C LEU A 109 2.22 0.73 -1.11
N PHE A 110 1.81 0.31 0.09
CA PHE A 110 0.56 -0.42 0.27
C PHE A 110 -0.60 0.52 0.57
N GLN A 111 -1.39 0.79 -0.46
CA GLN A 111 -2.63 1.56 -0.42
C GLN A 111 -3.73 0.77 -1.12
N TYR A 112 -4.98 0.97 -0.70
CA TYR A 112 -6.17 0.43 -1.34
C TYR A 112 -7.16 1.54 -1.69
N LEU A 113 -8.07 1.24 -2.61
CA LEU A 113 -9.20 2.07 -2.98
C LEU A 113 -10.47 1.50 -2.33
N ASP A 114 -11.27 2.36 -1.69
CA ASP A 114 -12.62 1.98 -1.26
C ASP A 114 -13.63 2.04 -2.41
N GLU A 115 -14.90 1.75 -2.10
CA GLU A 115 -16.01 1.75 -3.07
C GLU A 115 -16.23 3.13 -3.70
N GLN A 116 -15.84 4.21 -3.00
CA GLN A 116 -15.92 5.58 -3.48
C GLN A 116 -14.66 6.01 -4.25
N GLY A 117 -13.70 5.10 -4.48
CA GLY A 117 -12.43 5.39 -5.13
C GLY A 117 -11.47 6.21 -4.26
N GLN A 118 -11.77 6.39 -2.97
CA GLN A 118 -10.92 7.08 -2.04
C GLN A 118 -9.79 6.16 -1.55
N ARG A 119 -8.59 6.74 -1.45
CA ARG A 119 -7.36 6.04 -1.06
C ARG A 119 -7.22 5.92 0.44
N HIS A 120 -6.75 4.75 0.88
CA HIS A 120 -6.43 4.44 2.26
C HIS A 120 -5.12 3.65 2.33
N GLY A 121 -4.27 3.95 3.30
CA GLY A 121 -3.04 3.19 3.56
C GLY A 121 -3.30 1.97 4.43
N ILE A 122 -2.46 0.94 4.33
CA ILE A 122 -2.48 -0.20 5.26
C ILE A 122 -1.70 0.15 6.54
N GLY A 123 -2.39 0.23 7.67
CA GLY A 123 -1.85 0.56 9.00
C GLY A 123 -2.75 1.52 9.77
N PRO A 124 -2.45 1.85 11.04
CA PRO A 124 -3.24 2.81 11.79
C PRO A 124 -3.25 4.14 11.03
N VAL A 125 -4.46 4.65 10.79
CA VAL A 125 -4.77 5.84 9.98
C VAL A 125 -3.82 6.97 10.37
N ALA A 126 -3.03 7.48 9.43
CA ALA A 126 -2.41 8.78 9.62
C ALA A 126 -3.49 9.82 9.33
N PRO A 127 -3.58 10.90 10.13
CA PRO A 127 -4.48 12.01 9.82
C PRO A 127 -4.13 12.53 8.42
N ARG A 128 -5.16 12.65 7.57
CA ARG A 128 -5.02 13.28 6.26
C ARG A 128 -4.63 14.75 6.49
N PRO A 129 -3.71 15.33 5.71
CA PRO A 129 -3.61 16.78 5.67
C PRO A 129 -4.97 17.30 5.19
N LYS A 130 -5.60 18.18 5.98
CA LYS A 130 -6.83 18.88 5.57
C LYS A 130 -6.50 19.61 4.26
N LYS A 131 -7.27 19.39 3.19
CA LYS A 131 -7.20 20.25 2.02
C LYS A 131 -7.39 21.68 2.54
N ALA A 132 -6.41 22.56 2.30
CA ALA A 132 -6.62 23.99 2.48
C ALA A 132 -7.75 24.37 1.51
N THR A 133 -8.92 24.66 2.05
CA THR A 133 -9.94 25.40 1.33
C THR A 133 -9.33 26.77 1.06
N THR A 134 -8.76 26.96 -0.13
CA THR A 134 -8.47 28.29 -0.65
C THR A 134 -9.83 28.90 -0.98
N SER A 135 -10.48 29.50 0.03
CA SER A 135 -11.49 30.51 -0.21
C SER A 135 -10.77 31.69 -0.84
N ASN A 136 -10.91 31.87 -2.14
CA ASN A 136 -10.56 33.11 -2.80
C ASN A 136 -11.86 33.93 -2.95
N PRO A 137 -12.13 34.93 -2.09
CA PRO A 137 -13.13 35.94 -2.40
C PRO A 137 -12.45 37.01 -3.26
N GLN A 138 -13.14 37.47 -4.29
CA GLN A 138 -12.75 38.50 -5.26
C GLN A 138 -12.13 37.97 -6.56
N ALA A 139 -13.00 37.76 -7.55
CA ALA A 139 -12.92 38.36 -8.88
C ALA A 139 -13.93 37.65 -9.78
N ASN A 140 -15.08 38.27 -10.07
CA ASN A 140 -15.22 39.07 -11.26
C ASN A 140 -16.67 39.52 -11.41
N ARG A 141 -16.86 40.84 -11.41
CA ARG A 141 -18.12 41.52 -11.72
C ARG A 141 -18.11 41.80 -13.21
N ILE A 142 -18.82 40.99 -14.01
CA ILE A 142 -19.16 41.31 -15.40
C ILE A 142 -20.56 40.76 -15.69
N MET A 143 -21.57 41.63 -15.57
CA MET A 143 -22.76 41.65 -16.45
C MET A 143 -22.26 42.10 -17.84
N PRO A 144 -22.93 41.83 -19.01
CA PRO A 144 -24.38 41.97 -19.19
C PRO A 144 -25.03 41.05 -20.26
N HIS A 145 -26.31 41.35 -20.56
CA HIS A 145 -27.19 40.88 -21.64
C HIS A 145 -27.98 39.58 -21.33
N GLY A 146 -29.31 39.51 -21.38
CA GLY A 146 -30.32 40.35 -22.02
C GLY A 146 -31.01 39.58 -23.15
N CYS A 147 -32.16 38.98 -22.87
CA CYS A 147 -33.28 38.62 -23.78
C CYS A 147 -34.37 37.99 -22.89
N ALA A 148 -35.54 38.60 -22.75
CA ALA A 148 -36.69 38.54 -23.67
C ALA A 148 -37.39 37.18 -23.58
#